data_AF-A0A841NC03-F1
#
_entry.id   AF-A0A841NC03-F1
#
_cell.length_a   1.000
_cell.length_b   1.000
_cell.length_c   1.000
_cell.angle_alpha   90.00
_cell.angle_beta   90.00
_cell.angle_gamma   90.00
#
_symmetry.space_group_name_H-M   'P 1'
#
loop_
_entity.id
_entity.type
_entity.pdbx_description
1 polymer ?
#
loop_
_entity_poly.entity_id
_entity_poly.type
_entity_poly.pdbx_seq_one_letter_code
_entity_poly.pdbx_strand_id
1 'polypeptide(L)'
;MTPAEEIALLLEENSKIIGTTYTGSPYMAIQNIIRCIDTVLPFYRHSEKLSPEEVNQYRSLIEYGWPRLLKPYYFNLDINENLPFAIMTDESVSWTTLNITYCGKIEFCRQLLSYEKAGLINFKKKNKTHYTFSFCNKKNNGIESFDRYSLDFYKDNFVKKIIEEKRAAKPFNINKIKSDFKKLILNPFGKLISYNTTPEIDEYYDEEGHYRLLLMQGYDDFANSDSFGGIEYWKYITIIELIIGVGLKHTDACFMLIEKNPQTMFENTLTYTQSKNKAISDYAEYLNWSLNDVKQIFEAITLTKDNFDYYLEYPCTPPPIFIEVGGELLIRSIAGCFSNPFSILNRELKRKYKKDYDKAVNNRETRFRNELFYLFPQENIIKIKKEINISFQDIRTDIDAVIFDKETGTLGLFQLKWQDPYAASMKERYSRISNLFPKANEWIKKIQNWLDINSNQTILNALQIDKELDIKTEIKDIYIFIVSRNQINYTGVELNENAAWSSWYQLIESHASIKTEFNDPIREMFVKIKAFHPFKRMERNENIAIDSSFKINFKNFSISHIP
;
A
#
# COMPACT_ATOMS: atom_id res chain seq x y z
N MET A 1 -25.56 -10.80 -26.28
CA MET A 1 -24.38 -10.16 -25.71
C MET A 1 -24.85 -9.34 -24.53
N THR A 2 -24.26 -9.54 -23.35
CA THR A 2 -24.57 -8.73 -22.17
C THR A 2 -23.98 -7.33 -22.33
N PRO A 3 -24.47 -6.29 -21.62
CA PRO A 3 -23.85 -4.96 -21.64
C PRO A 3 -22.35 -5.01 -21.30
N ALA A 4 -21.95 -5.90 -20.39
CA ALA A 4 -20.56 -6.16 -20.02
C ALA A 4 -19.69 -6.60 -21.19
N GLU A 5 -20.17 -7.59 -21.95
CA GLU A 5 -19.48 -8.14 -23.11
C GLU A 5 -19.35 -7.09 -24.23
N GLU A 6 -20.40 -6.28 -24.45
CA GLU A 6 -20.35 -5.18 -25.40
C GLU A 6 -19.31 -4.12 -25.00
N ILE A 7 -19.28 -3.72 -23.72
CA ILE A 7 -18.28 -2.79 -23.19
C ILE A 7 -16.87 -3.37 -23.35
N ALA A 8 -16.66 -4.65 -23.02
CA ALA A 8 -15.36 -5.31 -23.15
C ALA A 8 -14.83 -5.26 -24.60
N LEU A 9 -15.68 -5.55 -25.59
CA LEU A 9 -15.30 -5.45 -27.00
C LEU A 9 -14.98 -4.01 -27.43
N LEU A 10 -15.77 -3.03 -26.98
CA LEU A 10 -15.52 -1.62 -27.25
C LEU A 10 -14.20 -1.14 -26.64
N LEU A 11 -13.87 -1.60 -25.43
CA LEU A 11 -12.59 -1.29 -24.78
C LEU A 11 -11.42 -1.94 -25.51
N GLU A 12 -11.59 -3.15 -26.04
CA GLU A 12 -10.55 -3.83 -26.83
C GLU A 12 -10.27 -3.09 -28.14
N GLU A 13 -11.31 -2.65 -28.84
CA GLU A 13 -11.17 -1.81 -30.03
C GLU A 13 -10.44 -0.48 -29.72
N ASN A 14 -10.86 0.21 -28.65
CA ASN A 14 -10.21 1.44 -28.18
C ASN A 14 -8.77 1.21 -27.71
N SER A 15 -8.41 0.01 -27.26
CA SER A 15 -7.05 -0.30 -26.80
C SER A 15 -6.03 -0.43 -27.94
N LYS A 16 -6.46 -0.64 -29.19
CA LYS A 16 -5.57 -0.87 -30.34
C LYS A 16 -4.68 0.33 -30.68
N ILE A 17 -5.08 1.53 -30.28
CA ILE A 17 -4.29 2.75 -30.53
C ILE A 17 -3.21 3.00 -29.47
N ILE A 18 -3.24 2.27 -28.35
CA ILE A 18 -2.28 2.47 -27.27
C ILE A 18 -0.88 2.05 -27.75
N GLY A 19 0.09 2.95 -27.61
CA GLY A 19 1.47 2.71 -28.03
C GLY A 19 1.74 2.95 -29.51
N THR A 20 0.74 3.35 -30.32
CA THR A 20 0.92 3.61 -31.76
C THR A 20 0.91 5.10 -32.12
N THR A 21 0.55 5.97 -31.17
CA THR A 21 0.39 7.41 -31.40
C THR A 21 1.68 8.21 -31.19
N TYR A 22 2.73 7.62 -30.63
CA TYR A 22 4.03 8.27 -30.45
C TYR A 22 4.96 7.92 -31.61
N THR A 23 5.60 8.94 -32.17
CA THR A 23 6.51 8.80 -33.32
C THR A 23 7.99 8.77 -32.93
N GLY A 24 8.33 9.07 -31.67
CA GLY A 24 9.69 9.02 -31.15
C GLY A 24 10.10 7.62 -30.68
N SER A 25 11.33 7.50 -30.17
CA SER A 25 11.83 6.21 -29.67
C SER A 25 11.14 5.77 -28.37
N PRO A 26 11.10 4.46 -28.07
CA PRO A 26 10.52 3.95 -26.82
C PRO A 26 11.14 4.57 -25.56
N TYR A 27 12.45 4.83 -25.57
CA TYR A 27 13.15 5.55 -24.50
C TYR A 27 12.56 6.94 -24.23
N MET A 28 12.30 7.72 -25.29
CA MET A 28 11.73 9.06 -25.17
C MET A 28 10.30 9.01 -24.64
N ALA A 29 9.50 8.02 -25.08
CA ALA A 29 8.16 7.79 -24.56
C ALA A 29 8.18 7.48 -23.06
N ILE A 30 9.06 6.57 -22.62
CA ILE A 30 9.22 6.22 -21.20
C ILE A 30 9.60 7.45 -20.38
N GLN A 31 10.60 8.23 -20.81
CA GLN A 31 11.00 9.48 -20.15
C GLN A 31 9.83 10.45 -19.98
N ASN A 32 9.06 10.68 -21.04
CA ASN A 32 7.92 11.58 -21.01
C ASN A 32 6.83 11.10 -20.04
N ILE A 33 6.51 9.80 -20.07
CA ILE A 33 5.53 9.18 -19.17
C ILE A 33 5.95 9.36 -17.71
N ILE A 34 7.21 9.03 -17.37
CA ILE A 34 7.71 9.11 -16.00
C ILE A 34 7.72 10.57 -15.50
N ARG A 35 8.15 11.53 -16.32
CA ARG A 35 8.14 12.96 -15.98
C ARG A 35 6.74 13.51 -15.71
N CYS A 36 5.76 13.09 -16.50
CA CYS A 36 4.37 13.48 -16.26
C CYS A 36 3.83 12.90 -14.95
N ILE A 37 4.08 11.62 -14.65
CA ILE A 37 3.59 11.04 -13.38
C ILE A 37 4.32 11.61 -12.16
N ASP A 38 5.62 11.94 -12.28
CA ASP A 38 6.40 12.58 -11.22
C ASP A 38 5.86 13.95 -10.86
N THR A 39 5.27 14.66 -11.82
CA THR A 39 4.63 15.95 -11.60
C THR A 39 3.21 15.79 -11.06
N VAL A 40 2.41 14.91 -11.68
CA VAL A 40 0.97 14.83 -11.38
C VAL A 40 0.67 14.04 -10.11
N LEU A 41 1.24 12.85 -9.93
CA LEU A 41 0.82 11.95 -8.85
C LEU A 41 1.13 12.52 -7.46
N PRO A 42 2.32 13.09 -7.20
CA PRO A 42 2.62 13.64 -5.88
C PRO A 42 1.97 15.01 -5.65
N PHE A 43 1.99 15.89 -6.66
CA PHE A 43 1.82 17.33 -6.45
C PHE A 43 0.50 17.93 -6.97
N TYR A 44 -0.23 17.26 -7.86
CA TYR A 44 -1.46 17.83 -8.45
C TYR A 44 -2.68 17.72 -7.51
N ARG A 45 -2.63 18.35 -6.33
CA ARG A 45 -3.66 18.22 -5.29
C ARG A 45 -4.76 19.29 -5.38
N HIS A 46 -4.52 20.35 -6.12
CA HIS A 46 -5.44 21.48 -6.27
C HIS A 46 -5.41 21.98 -7.71
N SER A 47 -6.52 22.56 -8.14
CA SER A 47 -6.68 23.19 -9.45
C SER A 47 -7.61 24.38 -9.31
N GLU A 48 -7.28 25.50 -9.95
CA GLU A 48 -8.18 26.65 -10.05
C GLU A 48 -9.38 26.37 -10.96
N LYS A 49 -9.29 25.34 -11.82
CA LYS A 49 -10.29 25.01 -12.84
C LYS A 49 -11.17 23.81 -12.51
N LEU A 50 -10.69 22.92 -11.65
CA LEU A 50 -11.35 21.65 -11.34
C LEU A 50 -11.74 21.61 -9.87
N SER A 51 -12.88 21.00 -9.56
CA SER A 51 -13.26 20.72 -8.17
C SER A 51 -12.28 19.71 -7.52
N PRO A 52 -12.21 19.62 -6.18
CA PRO A 52 -11.42 18.59 -5.50
C PRO A 52 -11.75 17.16 -5.96
N GLU A 53 -13.02 16.87 -6.23
CA GLU A 53 -13.47 15.57 -6.74
C GLU A 53 -12.96 15.33 -8.16
N GLU A 54 -13.03 16.33 -9.04
CA GLU A 54 -12.52 16.24 -10.41
C GLU A 54 -11.00 16.07 -10.43
N VAL A 55 -10.26 16.74 -9.53
CA VAL A 55 -8.82 16.55 -9.34
C VAL A 55 -8.50 15.12 -8.92
N ASN A 56 -9.25 14.58 -7.95
CA ASN A 56 -9.08 13.20 -7.49
C ASN A 56 -9.42 12.17 -8.58
N GLN A 57 -10.47 12.41 -9.36
CA GLN A 57 -10.82 11.58 -10.52
C GLN A 57 -9.72 11.62 -11.57
N TYR A 58 -9.23 12.80 -11.92
CA TYR A 58 -8.13 12.96 -12.86
C TYR A 58 -6.89 12.20 -12.40
N ARG A 59 -6.47 12.37 -11.13
CA ARG A 59 -5.33 11.62 -10.56
C ARG A 59 -5.54 10.11 -10.59
N SER A 60 -6.75 9.64 -10.25
CA SER A 60 -7.08 8.22 -10.33
C SER A 60 -6.92 7.69 -11.76
N LEU A 61 -7.36 8.44 -12.78
CA LEU A 61 -7.15 8.06 -14.17
C LEU A 61 -5.65 7.99 -14.53
N ILE A 62 -4.83 8.90 -14.01
CA ILE A 62 -3.37 8.82 -14.21
C ILE A 62 -2.79 7.55 -13.56
N GLU A 63 -3.20 7.22 -12.33
CA GLU A 63 -2.75 6.01 -11.61
C GLU A 63 -3.11 4.71 -12.36
N TYR A 64 -4.31 4.63 -12.95
CA TYR A 64 -4.72 3.50 -13.79
C TYR A 64 -4.02 3.51 -15.17
N GLY A 65 -3.75 4.70 -15.72
CA GLY A 65 -3.37 4.86 -17.12
C GLY A 65 -1.88 4.68 -17.40
N TRP A 66 -1.01 5.12 -16.48
CA TRP A 66 0.43 5.12 -16.72
C TRP A 66 1.02 3.72 -16.95
N PRO A 67 0.64 2.64 -16.20
CA PRO A 67 1.24 1.33 -16.42
C PRO A 67 0.86 0.79 -17.80
N ARG A 68 -0.40 1.01 -18.19
CA ARG A 68 -0.94 0.60 -19.48
C ARG A 68 -0.27 1.32 -20.66
N LEU A 69 -0.01 2.62 -20.52
CA LEU A 69 0.68 3.39 -21.56
C LEU A 69 2.17 3.04 -21.64
N LEU A 70 2.82 2.79 -20.51
CA LEU A 70 4.25 2.50 -20.45
C LEU A 70 4.60 1.15 -21.07
N LYS A 71 3.74 0.14 -20.87
CA LYS A 71 4.00 -1.26 -21.23
C LYS A 71 4.39 -1.51 -22.70
N PRO A 72 3.69 -0.98 -23.72
CA PRO A 72 4.08 -1.16 -25.13
C PRO A 72 5.49 -0.67 -25.46
N TYR A 73 5.96 0.39 -24.79
CA TYR A 73 7.29 0.94 -25.04
C TYR A 73 8.38 0.08 -24.41
N TYR A 74 8.11 -0.62 -23.31
CA TYR A 74 9.05 -1.61 -22.77
C TYR A 74 9.23 -2.84 -23.67
N PHE A 75 8.18 -3.31 -24.35
CA PHE A 75 8.30 -4.41 -25.31
C PHE A 75 9.28 -4.09 -26.44
N ASN A 76 9.29 -2.84 -26.88
CA ASN A 76 10.11 -2.36 -28.01
C ASN A 76 11.43 -1.69 -27.55
N LEU A 77 11.70 -1.63 -26.25
CA LEU A 77 12.90 -0.99 -25.72
C LEU A 77 14.14 -1.84 -26.02
N ASP A 78 15.14 -1.24 -26.68
CA ASP A 78 16.49 -1.78 -26.73
C ASP A 78 17.30 -1.22 -25.55
N ILE A 79 17.75 -2.12 -24.67
CA ILE A 79 18.50 -1.74 -23.48
C ILE A 79 19.94 -1.34 -23.80
N ASN A 80 20.47 -1.76 -24.95
CA ASN A 80 21.86 -1.49 -25.34
C ASN A 80 22.01 -0.16 -26.08
N GLU A 81 20.89 0.47 -26.47
CA GLU A 81 20.91 1.71 -27.23
C GLU A 81 21.20 2.91 -26.32
N ASN A 82 22.29 3.64 -26.62
CA ASN A 82 22.63 4.88 -25.94
C ASN A 82 21.88 6.04 -26.59
N LEU A 83 20.89 6.59 -25.90
CA LEU A 83 20.09 7.71 -26.39
C LEU A 83 20.36 8.99 -25.58
N PRO A 84 20.29 10.17 -26.22
CA PRO A 84 20.58 11.44 -25.56
C PRO A 84 19.55 11.76 -24.48
N PHE A 85 19.93 12.61 -23.53
CA PHE A 85 19.00 13.12 -22.53
C PHE A 85 17.91 13.97 -23.22
N ALA A 86 16.65 13.61 -22.98
CA ALA A 86 15.49 14.27 -23.57
C ALA A 86 15.10 15.53 -22.80
N ILE A 87 14.65 16.57 -23.50
CA ILE A 87 13.94 17.70 -22.91
C ILE A 87 12.50 17.63 -23.38
N MET A 88 11.55 17.63 -22.45
CA MET A 88 10.13 17.70 -22.75
C MET A 88 9.78 19.08 -23.32
N THR A 89 8.89 19.04 -24.30
CA THR A 89 8.20 20.20 -24.88
C THR A 89 6.75 20.21 -24.42
N ASP A 90 6.05 21.33 -24.57
CA ASP A 90 4.61 21.42 -24.29
C ASP A 90 3.80 20.40 -25.10
N GLU A 91 4.21 20.13 -26.34
CA GLU A 91 3.63 19.07 -27.18
C GLU A 91 3.83 17.68 -26.56
N SER A 92 5.01 17.40 -26.03
CA SER A 92 5.31 16.12 -25.36
C SER A 92 4.49 15.95 -24.08
N VAL A 93 4.34 17.02 -23.29
CA VAL A 93 3.50 17.03 -22.07
C VAL A 93 2.03 16.80 -22.44
N SER A 94 1.53 17.51 -23.44
CA SER A 94 0.16 17.40 -23.95
C SER A 94 -0.13 16.00 -24.47
N TRP A 95 0.74 15.46 -25.33
CA TRP A 95 0.65 14.09 -25.84
C TRP A 95 0.59 13.08 -24.68
N THR A 96 1.51 13.19 -23.73
CA THR A 96 1.61 12.23 -22.62
C THR A 96 0.36 12.28 -21.75
N THR A 97 -0.07 13.49 -21.35
CA THR A 97 -1.23 13.68 -20.49
C THR A 97 -2.52 13.14 -21.11
N LEU A 98 -2.74 13.42 -22.40
CA LEU A 98 -3.91 12.92 -23.14
C LEU A 98 -3.89 11.39 -23.24
N ASN A 99 -2.75 10.79 -23.58
CA ASN A 99 -2.65 9.33 -23.74
C ASN A 99 -2.70 8.59 -22.40
N ILE A 100 -2.09 9.11 -21.32
CA ILE A 100 -2.19 8.51 -19.99
C ILE A 100 -3.66 8.56 -19.53
N THR A 101 -4.32 9.72 -19.65
CA THR A 101 -5.73 9.85 -19.25
C THR A 101 -6.64 8.92 -20.06
N TYR A 102 -6.39 8.77 -21.36
CA TYR A 102 -7.13 7.85 -22.22
C TYR A 102 -6.93 6.39 -21.80
N CYS A 103 -5.70 5.97 -21.54
CA CYS A 103 -5.40 4.65 -20.98
C CYS A 103 -6.06 4.46 -19.62
N GLY A 104 -6.07 5.49 -18.78
CA GLY A 104 -6.71 5.51 -17.47
C GLY A 104 -8.20 5.24 -17.54
N LYS A 105 -8.89 5.86 -18.51
CA LYS A 105 -10.32 5.59 -18.74
C LYS A 105 -10.56 4.14 -19.13
N ILE A 106 -9.72 3.56 -19.98
CA ILE A 106 -9.83 2.16 -20.41
C ILE A 106 -9.66 1.22 -19.21
N GLU A 107 -8.56 1.38 -18.46
CA GLU A 107 -8.25 0.52 -17.32
C GLU A 107 -9.26 0.67 -16.18
N PHE A 108 -9.75 1.88 -15.93
CA PHE A 108 -10.83 2.10 -14.99
C PHE A 108 -12.11 1.35 -15.42
N CYS A 109 -12.49 1.38 -16.70
CA CYS A 109 -13.63 0.61 -17.18
C CYS A 109 -13.40 -0.91 -17.12
N ARG A 110 -12.17 -1.40 -17.35
CA ARG A 110 -11.80 -2.81 -17.12
C ARG A 110 -11.94 -3.19 -15.64
N GLN A 111 -11.61 -2.27 -14.73
CA GLN A 111 -11.85 -2.46 -13.30
C GLN A 111 -13.35 -2.58 -12.99
N LEU A 112 -14.21 -1.76 -13.60
CA LEU A 112 -15.67 -1.88 -13.44
C LEU A 112 -16.20 -3.23 -13.96
N LEU A 113 -15.69 -3.73 -15.10
CA LEU A 113 -16.04 -5.08 -15.58
C LEU A 113 -15.62 -6.16 -14.58
N SER A 114 -14.48 -5.98 -13.91
CA SER A 114 -14.03 -6.88 -12.83
C SER A 114 -14.95 -6.82 -11.61
N TYR A 115 -15.52 -5.64 -11.29
CA TYR A 115 -16.51 -5.48 -10.23
C TYR A 115 -17.84 -6.16 -10.56
N GLU A 116 -18.31 -6.05 -11.80
CA GLU A 116 -19.54 -6.74 -12.22
C GLU A 116 -19.37 -8.26 -12.18
N LYS A 117 -18.23 -8.77 -12.67
CA LYS A 117 -17.91 -10.20 -12.58
C LYS A 117 -17.87 -10.70 -11.13
N ALA A 118 -17.51 -9.83 -10.19
CA ALA A 118 -17.52 -10.11 -8.76
C ALA A 118 -18.89 -9.87 -8.08
N GLY A 119 -19.92 -9.49 -8.83
CA GLY A 119 -21.27 -9.22 -8.31
C GLY A 119 -21.41 -7.92 -7.52
N LEU A 120 -20.45 -7.00 -7.62
CA LEU A 120 -20.44 -5.74 -6.86
C LEU A 120 -21.25 -4.63 -7.53
N ILE A 121 -21.30 -4.63 -8.87
CA ILE A 121 -22.08 -3.70 -9.67
C ILE A 121 -22.88 -4.46 -10.74
N ASN A 122 -23.87 -3.79 -11.32
CA ASN A 122 -24.58 -4.28 -12.51
C ASN A 122 -24.53 -3.22 -13.61
N PHE A 123 -24.21 -3.61 -14.84
CA PHE A 123 -24.37 -2.73 -15.99
C PHE A 123 -25.79 -2.77 -16.56
N LYS A 124 -26.23 -1.63 -17.09
CA LYS A 124 -27.44 -1.47 -17.88
C LYS A 124 -27.12 -0.68 -19.15
N LYS A 125 -27.69 -1.09 -20.26
CA LYS A 125 -27.61 -0.35 -21.52
C LYS A 125 -28.77 0.64 -21.57
N LYS A 126 -28.48 1.95 -21.60
CA LYS A 126 -29.51 2.99 -21.72
C LYS A 126 -29.88 3.23 -23.18
N ASN A 127 -28.89 3.20 -24.08
CA ASN A 127 -29.08 3.29 -25.53
C ASN A 127 -27.87 2.66 -26.24
N LYS A 128 -27.76 2.82 -27.57
CA LYS A 128 -26.70 2.20 -28.38
C LYS A 128 -25.27 2.60 -27.97
N THR A 129 -25.06 3.79 -27.41
CA THR A 129 -23.73 4.37 -27.12
C THR A 129 -23.56 4.77 -25.66
N HIS A 130 -24.53 4.48 -24.80
CA HIS A 130 -24.50 4.87 -23.40
C HIS A 130 -24.91 3.72 -22.48
N TYR A 131 -23.99 3.42 -21.57
CA TYR A 131 -24.14 2.41 -20.54
C TYR A 131 -24.11 3.08 -19.18
N THR A 132 -24.77 2.44 -18.23
CA THR A 132 -24.77 2.89 -16.85
C THR A 132 -24.48 1.74 -15.91
N PHE A 133 -23.90 2.02 -14.75
CA PHE A 133 -23.74 1.02 -13.69
C PHE A 133 -24.32 1.52 -12.37
N SER A 134 -24.72 0.58 -11.53
CA SER A 134 -25.19 0.81 -10.16
C SER A 134 -24.63 -0.27 -9.26
N PHE A 135 -24.31 0.08 -8.02
CA PHE A 135 -23.84 -0.89 -7.02
C PHE A 135 -24.97 -1.87 -6.62
N CYS A 136 -24.62 -3.15 -6.51
CA CYS A 136 -25.57 -4.20 -6.15
C CYS A 136 -26.07 -4.06 -4.71
N ASN A 137 -25.21 -3.60 -3.81
CA ASN A 137 -25.54 -3.45 -2.39
C ASN A 137 -25.35 -1.99 -1.94
N LYS A 138 -26.46 -1.24 -1.90
CA LYS A 138 -26.45 0.18 -1.55
C LYS A 138 -26.05 0.46 -0.09
N LYS A 139 -26.22 -0.52 0.82
CA LYS A 139 -25.97 -0.33 2.26
C LYS A 139 -24.52 -0.59 2.67
N ASN A 140 -23.77 -1.38 1.92
CA ASN A 140 -22.44 -1.85 2.32
C ASN A 140 -21.36 -1.68 1.23
N ASN A 141 -21.66 -0.88 0.21
CA ASN A 141 -20.67 -0.58 -0.81
C ASN A 141 -19.50 0.20 -0.20
N GLY A 142 -18.28 -0.14 -0.60
CA GLY A 142 -17.08 0.62 -0.22
C GLY A 142 -16.65 0.49 1.24
N ILE A 143 -17.18 -0.48 2.00
CA ILE A 143 -16.79 -0.71 3.40
C ILE A 143 -15.30 -1.03 3.55
N GLU A 144 -14.64 -1.48 2.48
CA GLU A 144 -13.19 -1.68 2.45
C GLU A 144 -12.41 -0.37 2.67
N SER A 145 -13.03 0.78 2.41
CA SER A 145 -12.42 2.09 2.67
C SER A 145 -12.18 2.33 4.16
N PHE A 146 -12.95 1.70 5.06
CA PHE A 146 -12.74 1.84 6.51
C PHE A 146 -11.43 1.22 6.98
N ASP A 147 -10.95 0.14 6.36
CA ASP A 147 -9.62 -0.41 6.67
C ASP A 147 -8.52 0.61 6.29
N ARG A 148 -8.70 1.34 5.18
CA ARG A 148 -7.82 2.44 4.78
C ARG A 148 -7.88 3.61 5.76
N TYR A 149 -9.08 4.04 6.15
CA TYR A 149 -9.25 5.13 7.12
C TYR A 149 -8.61 4.78 8.47
N SER A 150 -8.70 3.51 8.89
CA SER A 150 -8.05 3.05 10.12
C SER A 150 -6.52 3.11 10.02
N LEU A 151 -5.96 2.73 8.87
CA LEU A 151 -4.52 2.87 8.59
C LEU A 151 -4.09 4.35 8.58
N ASP A 152 -4.86 5.22 7.95
CA ASP A 152 -4.58 6.66 7.91
C ASP A 152 -4.66 7.27 9.32
N PHE A 153 -5.66 6.87 10.13
CA PHE A 153 -5.75 7.22 11.54
C PHE A 153 -4.49 6.80 12.31
N TYR A 154 -4.02 5.57 12.12
CA TYR A 154 -2.81 5.08 12.77
C TYR A 154 -1.58 5.95 12.43
N LYS A 155 -1.41 6.27 11.15
CA LYS A 155 -0.32 7.13 10.69
C LYS A 155 -0.41 8.53 11.28
N ASP A 156 -1.60 9.12 11.25
CA ASP A 156 -1.82 10.49 11.65
C ASP A 156 -1.72 10.72 13.16
N ASN A 157 -2.11 9.73 13.98
CA ASN A 157 -2.20 9.90 15.43
C ASN A 157 -1.04 9.25 16.19
N PHE A 158 -0.41 8.20 15.65
CA PHE A 158 0.69 7.50 16.33
C PHE A 158 2.03 7.72 15.64
N VAL A 159 2.11 7.44 14.34
CA VAL A 159 3.40 7.51 13.62
C VAL A 159 3.91 8.95 13.54
N LYS A 160 3.05 9.93 13.27
CA LYS A 160 3.42 11.35 13.27
C LYS A 160 3.97 11.81 14.63
N LYS A 161 3.39 11.33 15.73
CA LYS A 161 3.90 11.64 17.07
C LYS A 161 5.31 11.08 17.30
N ILE A 162 5.56 9.85 16.87
CA ILE A 162 6.91 9.24 16.91
C ILE A 162 7.90 10.07 16.08
N ILE A 163 7.47 10.57 14.91
CA ILE A 163 8.29 11.44 14.06
C ILE A 163 8.56 12.78 14.76
N GLU A 164 7.57 13.39 15.40
CA GLU A 164 7.73 14.63 16.17
C GLU A 164 8.73 14.45 17.32
N GLU A 165 8.64 13.35 18.06
CA GLU A 165 9.60 13.00 19.12
C GLU A 165 11.02 12.81 18.56
N LYS A 166 11.18 12.13 17.42
CA LYS A 166 12.48 11.97 16.74
C LYS A 166 13.06 13.30 16.25
N ARG A 167 12.23 14.17 15.64
CA ARG A 167 12.63 15.52 15.22
C ARG A 167 13.04 16.39 16.41
N ALA A 168 12.38 16.25 17.55
CA ALA A 168 12.76 16.95 18.77
C ALA A 168 14.09 16.44 19.36
N ALA A 169 14.36 15.13 19.25
CA ALA A 169 15.61 14.53 19.70
C ALA A 169 16.83 14.92 18.84
N LYS A 170 16.63 15.21 17.55
CA LYS A 170 17.67 15.65 16.62
C LYS A 170 17.21 16.90 15.84
N PRO A 171 17.26 18.09 16.47
CA PRO A 171 16.75 19.30 15.85
C PRO A 171 17.69 19.85 14.77
N PHE A 172 17.11 20.26 13.65
CA PHE A 172 17.82 20.92 12.56
C PHE A 172 17.37 22.39 12.40
N ASN A 173 18.28 23.28 12.01
CA ASN A 173 17.91 24.64 11.60
C ASN A 173 17.43 24.63 10.14
N ILE A 174 16.16 24.26 9.94
CA ILE A 174 15.56 24.09 8.61
C ILE A 174 15.71 25.36 7.76
N ASN A 175 15.51 26.54 8.33
CA ASN A 175 15.62 27.82 7.59
C ASN A 175 17.04 28.04 7.06
N LYS A 176 18.06 27.77 7.89
CA LYS A 176 19.46 27.85 7.46
C LYS A 176 19.75 26.82 6.37
N ILE A 177 19.38 25.56 6.58
CA ILE A 177 19.59 24.45 5.64
C ILE A 177 18.98 24.77 4.27
N LYS A 178 17.71 25.21 4.23
CA LYS A 178 17.02 25.59 2.99
C LYS A 178 17.67 26.81 2.32
N SER A 179 18.11 27.80 3.10
CA SER A 179 18.81 28.97 2.59
C SER A 179 20.16 28.62 1.96
N ASP A 180 20.96 27.80 2.64
CA ASP A 180 22.26 27.36 2.16
C ASP A 180 22.12 26.46 0.95
N PHE A 181 21.14 25.54 0.95
CA PHE A 181 20.86 24.70 -0.20
C PHE A 181 20.46 25.51 -1.43
N LYS A 182 19.61 26.53 -1.27
CA LYS A 182 19.18 27.42 -2.37
C LYS A 182 20.36 28.12 -3.07
N LYS A 183 21.45 28.40 -2.35
CA LYS A 183 22.68 29.01 -2.92
C LYS A 183 23.45 28.04 -3.82
N LEU A 184 23.30 26.73 -3.61
CA LEU A 184 24.00 25.67 -4.35
C LEU A 184 23.26 25.25 -5.64
N ILE A 185 22.07 25.81 -5.89
CA ILE A 185 21.23 25.45 -7.04
C ILE A 185 21.58 26.29 -8.26
N LEU A 186 21.86 25.58 -9.35
CA LEU A 186 22.13 26.10 -10.69
C LEU A 186 21.01 25.69 -11.65
N ASN A 187 20.80 26.52 -12.68
CA ASN A 187 19.82 26.28 -13.73
C ASN A 187 20.51 26.18 -15.11
N PRO A 188 21.24 25.08 -15.40
CA PRO A 188 21.92 24.92 -16.67
C PRO A 188 20.97 25.14 -17.86
N PHE A 189 21.44 25.94 -18.83
CA PHE A 189 20.71 26.25 -20.06
C PHE A 189 19.32 26.88 -19.88
N GLY A 190 18.98 27.38 -18.69
CA GLY A 190 17.65 27.93 -18.42
C GLY A 190 16.54 26.88 -18.28
N LYS A 191 16.87 25.58 -18.34
CA LYS A 191 15.90 24.49 -18.56
C LYS A 191 16.06 23.29 -17.63
N LEU A 192 17.26 23.09 -17.10
CA LEU A 192 17.61 21.91 -16.31
C LEU A 192 18.00 22.33 -14.89
N ILE A 193 18.18 21.33 -14.02
CA ILE A 193 18.66 21.52 -12.65
C ILE A 193 20.02 20.88 -12.46
N SER A 194 20.89 21.57 -11.72
CA SER A 194 22.10 21.01 -11.14
C SER A 194 22.29 21.63 -9.75
N TYR A 195 22.79 20.87 -8.80
CA TYR A 195 23.11 21.39 -7.49
C TYR A 195 24.22 20.56 -6.85
N ASN A 196 24.88 21.15 -5.88
CA ASN A 196 25.73 20.45 -4.93
C ASN A 196 25.03 20.36 -3.57
N THR A 197 25.65 19.68 -2.62
CA THR A 197 25.14 19.51 -1.26
C THR A 197 26.26 19.67 -0.23
N THR A 198 25.89 19.66 1.05
CA THR A 198 26.81 19.62 2.19
C THR A 198 26.40 18.49 3.13
N PRO A 199 27.31 18.01 4.00
CA PRO A 199 26.96 16.98 4.98
C PRO A 199 25.75 17.35 5.87
N GLU A 200 25.62 18.63 6.26
CA GLU A 200 24.47 19.11 7.07
C GLU A 200 23.15 19.04 6.29
N ILE A 201 23.18 19.32 4.97
CA ILE A 201 21.99 19.19 4.11
C ILE A 201 21.65 17.70 3.91
N ASP A 202 22.64 16.86 3.66
CA ASP A 202 22.45 15.43 3.44
C ASP A 202 21.88 14.76 4.70
N GLU A 203 22.47 15.02 5.87
CA GLU A 203 22.00 14.46 7.14
C GLU A 203 20.55 14.84 7.45
N TYR A 204 20.15 16.09 7.16
CA TYR A 204 18.76 16.52 7.30
C TYR A 204 17.81 15.73 6.41
N TYR A 205 18.16 15.54 5.14
CA TYR A 205 17.28 14.81 4.22
C TYR A 205 17.31 13.30 4.40
N ASP A 206 18.39 12.73 4.94
CA ASP A 206 18.44 11.33 5.36
C ASP A 206 17.43 11.09 6.50
N GLU A 207 17.37 11.97 7.51
CA GLU A 207 16.36 11.92 8.58
C GLU A 207 14.93 12.10 8.06
N GLU A 208 14.71 13.04 7.15
CA GLU A 208 13.40 13.22 6.52
C GLU A 208 12.99 12.00 5.66
N GLY A 209 13.97 11.32 5.05
CA GLY A 209 13.79 10.04 4.39
C GLY A 209 13.30 8.96 5.35
N HIS A 210 13.95 8.84 6.51
CA HIS A 210 13.52 7.95 7.60
C HIS A 210 12.09 8.24 8.05
N TYR A 211 11.76 9.50 8.32
CA TYR A 211 10.41 9.87 8.76
C TYR A 211 9.35 9.57 7.70
N ARG A 212 9.68 9.77 6.42
CA ARG A 212 8.78 9.44 5.33
C ARG A 212 8.57 7.92 5.20
N LEU A 213 9.61 7.12 5.42
CA LEU A 213 9.54 5.65 5.41
C LEU A 213 8.60 5.11 6.50
N LEU A 214 8.64 5.68 7.72
CA LEU A 214 7.76 5.27 8.83
C LEU A 214 6.26 5.40 8.50
N LEU A 215 5.90 6.29 7.57
CA LEU A 215 4.52 6.50 7.11
C LEU A 215 4.09 5.54 5.99
N MET A 216 5.00 4.72 5.46
CA MET A 216 4.71 3.76 4.40
C MET A 216 4.20 2.44 4.98
N GLN A 217 3.40 1.70 4.20
CA GLN A 217 2.89 0.39 4.62
C GLN A 217 3.79 -0.72 4.09
N GLY A 218 4.11 -1.72 4.93
CA GLY A 218 4.83 -2.93 4.52
C GLY A 218 6.35 -2.85 4.64
N TYR A 219 6.90 -1.73 5.13
CA TYR A 219 8.33 -1.66 5.47
C TYR A 219 8.69 -2.62 6.61
N ASP A 220 7.71 -2.95 7.46
CA ASP A 220 7.78 -3.82 8.63
C ASP A 220 7.23 -5.24 8.38
N ASP A 221 6.95 -5.61 7.11
CA ASP A 221 6.40 -6.92 6.74
C ASP A 221 7.34 -8.10 7.11
N PHE A 222 8.63 -7.80 7.25
CA PHE A 222 9.70 -8.74 7.61
C PHE A 222 10.57 -8.19 8.74
N ALA A 223 11.20 -9.08 9.50
CA ALA A 223 12.16 -8.69 10.51
C ALA A 223 13.47 -8.24 9.84
N ASN A 224 14.20 -7.33 10.49
CA ASN A 224 15.50 -6.86 10.02
C ASN A 224 16.48 -7.99 9.69
N SER A 225 16.46 -9.07 10.48
CA SER A 225 17.31 -10.26 10.32
C SER A 225 16.80 -11.29 9.30
N ASP A 226 15.57 -11.14 8.78
CA ASP A 226 15.12 -12.01 7.69
C ASP A 226 16.03 -11.75 6.47
N SER A 227 16.48 -12.80 5.77
CA SER A 227 17.45 -12.68 4.67
C SER A 227 16.85 -13.12 3.35
N PHE A 228 17.14 -12.41 2.27
CA PHE A 228 16.68 -12.70 0.91
C PHE A 228 17.86 -12.70 -0.05
N GLY A 229 18.13 -13.83 -0.70
CA GLY A 229 19.29 -13.96 -1.58
C GLY A 229 20.62 -13.68 -0.86
N GLY A 230 20.69 -14.03 0.43
CA GLY A 230 21.86 -13.78 1.28
C GLY A 230 21.99 -12.37 1.86
N ILE A 231 21.06 -11.46 1.57
CA ILE A 231 21.08 -10.08 2.08
C ILE A 231 20.00 -9.92 3.16
N GLU A 232 20.37 -9.40 4.33
CA GLU A 232 19.44 -9.09 5.41
C GLU A 232 18.47 -7.96 5.02
N TYR A 233 17.21 -8.08 5.43
CA TYR A 233 16.13 -7.20 5.00
C TYR A 233 16.36 -5.74 5.38
N TRP A 234 17.00 -5.48 6.53
CA TRP A 234 17.33 -4.11 6.95
C TRP A 234 18.17 -3.36 5.91
N LYS A 235 19.03 -4.05 5.14
CA LYS A 235 19.82 -3.41 4.07
C LYS A 235 18.95 -2.89 2.93
N TYR A 236 17.89 -3.62 2.57
CA TYR A 236 16.92 -3.17 1.58
C TYR A 236 16.17 -1.92 2.08
N ILE A 237 15.75 -1.93 3.35
CA ILE A 237 15.08 -0.78 3.99
C ILE A 237 16.00 0.44 3.97
N THR A 238 17.25 0.33 4.40
CA THR A 238 18.21 1.44 4.44
C THR A 238 18.45 2.07 3.07
N ILE A 239 18.63 1.27 2.01
CA ILE A 239 18.79 1.81 0.65
C ILE A 239 17.54 2.57 0.23
N ILE A 240 16.35 2.02 0.45
CA ILE A 240 15.08 2.68 0.11
C ILE A 240 14.94 3.99 0.89
N GLU A 241 15.25 3.99 2.18
CA GLU A 241 15.21 5.15 3.07
C GLU A 241 16.06 6.31 2.52
N LEU A 242 17.31 6.02 2.19
CA LEU A 242 18.24 7.00 1.63
C LEU A 242 17.78 7.52 0.28
N ILE A 243 17.25 6.65 -0.59
CA ILE A 243 16.72 7.08 -1.89
C ILE A 243 15.51 8.00 -1.72
N ILE A 244 14.62 7.72 -0.76
CA ILE A 244 13.50 8.61 -0.41
C ILE A 244 14.02 9.96 0.07
N GLY A 245 15.03 9.99 0.96
CA GLY A 245 15.68 11.22 1.42
C GLY A 245 16.28 12.03 0.27
N VAL A 246 17.01 11.38 -0.64
CA VAL A 246 17.54 12.01 -1.87
C VAL A 246 16.41 12.52 -2.77
N GLY A 247 15.28 11.80 -2.86
CA GLY A 247 14.08 12.23 -3.59
C GLY A 247 13.43 13.48 -3.00
N LEU A 248 13.32 13.57 -1.67
CA LEU A 248 12.86 14.76 -0.94
C LEU A 248 13.79 15.95 -1.19
N LYS A 249 15.10 15.76 -1.02
CA LYS A 249 16.13 16.77 -1.31
C LYS A 249 16.03 17.30 -2.73
N HIS A 250 15.91 16.41 -3.70
CA HIS A 250 15.81 16.77 -5.12
C HIS A 250 14.52 17.56 -5.41
N THR A 251 13.41 17.14 -4.81
CA THR A 251 12.12 17.81 -4.95
C THR A 251 12.18 19.25 -4.43
N ASP A 252 12.75 19.45 -3.25
CA ASP A 252 12.96 20.79 -2.69
C ASP A 252 13.86 21.66 -3.57
N ALA A 253 14.93 21.09 -4.13
CA ALA A 253 15.79 21.81 -5.07
C ALA A 253 15.02 22.25 -6.32
N CYS A 254 14.14 21.39 -6.84
CA CYS A 254 13.30 21.73 -8.00
C CYS A 254 12.31 22.85 -7.66
N PHE A 255 11.64 22.81 -6.50
CA PHE A 255 10.75 23.91 -6.09
C PHE A 255 11.50 25.23 -5.93
N MET A 256 12.65 25.23 -5.25
CA MET A 256 13.48 26.43 -5.09
C MET A 256 13.99 26.97 -6.45
N LEU A 257 14.22 26.09 -7.42
CA LEU A 257 14.60 26.46 -8.77
C LEU A 257 13.44 27.12 -9.53
N ILE A 258 12.23 26.54 -9.47
CA ILE A 258 11.03 27.10 -10.10
C ILE A 258 10.69 28.48 -9.52
N GLU A 259 10.83 28.67 -8.20
CA GLU A 259 10.69 29.99 -7.58
C GLU A 259 11.68 31.02 -8.16
N LYS A 260 12.93 30.60 -8.45
CA LYS A 260 13.99 31.47 -8.97
C LYS A 260 13.85 31.72 -10.48
N ASN A 261 13.38 30.72 -11.22
CA ASN A 261 13.16 30.80 -12.67
C ASN A 261 11.83 30.12 -13.06
N PRO A 262 10.69 30.85 -12.96
CA PRO A 262 9.37 30.29 -13.25
C PRO A 262 9.14 29.83 -14.69
N GLN A 263 10.04 30.18 -15.63
CA GLN A 263 9.98 29.73 -17.02
C GLN A 263 10.54 28.31 -17.22
N THR A 264 11.20 27.75 -16.20
CA THR A 264 11.68 26.37 -16.26
C THR A 264 10.49 25.42 -16.19
N MET A 265 10.40 24.49 -17.14
CA MET A 265 9.38 23.44 -17.11
C MET A 265 9.68 22.45 -15.99
N PHE A 266 8.74 22.27 -15.07
CA PHE A 266 8.94 21.47 -13.87
C PHE A 266 9.18 19.98 -14.20
N GLU A 267 8.50 19.47 -15.22
CA GLU A 267 8.66 18.13 -15.79
C GLU A 267 10.10 17.83 -16.23
N ASN A 268 10.87 18.85 -16.62
CA ASN A 268 12.27 18.70 -17.02
C ASN A 268 13.27 18.70 -15.85
N THR A 269 12.78 18.97 -14.63
CA THR A 269 13.64 19.11 -13.45
C THR A 269 13.47 17.98 -12.44
N LEU A 270 12.23 17.52 -12.20
CA LEU A 270 11.92 16.55 -11.14
C LEU A 270 12.48 15.15 -11.38
N THR A 271 12.37 14.66 -12.61
CA THR A 271 12.79 13.28 -12.92
C THR A 271 14.29 13.25 -13.17
N TYR A 272 15.00 12.44 -12.39
CA TYR A 272 16.45 12.38 -12.44
C TYR A 272 16.93 11.14 -13.20
N THR A 273 17.67 11.34 -14.30
CA THR A 273 18.28 10.26 -15.07
C THR A 273 19.78 10.20 -14.78
N GLN A 274 20.29 9.02 -14.49
CA GLN A 274 21.71 8.79 -14.13
C GLN A 274 22.20 7.45 -14.66
N SER A 275 23.52 7.24 -14.67
CA SER A 275 24.08 5.91 -14.93
C SER A 275 23.73 4.95 -13.80
N LYS A 276 23.26 3.75 -14.16
CA LYS A 276 22.93 2.66 -13.23
C LYS A 276 24.16 2.25 -12.40
N ASN A 277 25.29 2.02 -13.06
CA ASN A 277 26.52 1.61 -12.39
C ASN A 277 27.05 2.69 -11.45
N LYS A 278 27.00 3.96 -11.88
CA LYS A 278 27.36 5.07 -10.99
C LYS A 278 26.47 5.13 -9.76
N ALA A 279 25.15 5.01 -9.93
CA ALA A 279 24.23 5.02 -8.81
C ALA A 279 24.54 3.89 -7.81
N ILE A 280 24.74 2.67 -8.29
CA ILE A 280 25.11 1.52 -7.44
C ILE A 280 26.44 1.78 -6.70
N SER A 281 27.46 2.27 -7.40
CA SER A 281 28.76 2.59 -6.80
C SER A 281 28.65 3.67 -5.73
N ASP A 282 27.93 4.76 -6.00
CA ASP A 282 27.79 5.88 -5.06
C ASP A 282 27.15 5.40 -3.74
N TYR A 283 26.13 4.54 -3.79
CA TYR A 283 25.52 3.98 -2.57
C TYR A 283 26.39 2.92 -1.88
N ALA A 284 27.12 2.10 -2.64
CA ALA A 284 28.04 1.12 -2.07
C ALA A 284 29.21 1.79 -1.34
N GLU A 285 29.75 2.86 -1.90
CA GLU A 285 30.79 3.69 -1.28
C GLU A 285 30.25 4.40 -0.02
N TYR A 286 29.08 5.04 -0.12
CA TYR A 286 28.47 5.76 1.03
C TYR A 286 28.21 4.84 2.23
N LEU A 287 27.70 3.64 1.99
CA LEU A 287 27.37 2.67 3.04
C LEU A 287 28.54 1.76 3.42
N ASN A 288 29.65 1.83 2.69
CA ASN A 288 30.76 0.88 2.78
C ASN A 288 30.30 -0.59 2.64
N TRP A 289 29.45 -0.86 1.65
CA TRP A 289 28.90 -2.19 1.35
C TRP A 289 29.47 -2.76 0.06
N SER A 290 29.28 -4.07 -0.15
CA SER A 290 29.69 -4.72 -1.39
C SER A 290 28.88 -4.18 -2.57
N LEU A 291 29.53 -3.94 -3.72
CA LEU A 291 28.84 -3.53 -4.95
C LEU A 291 27.76 -4.55 -5.37
N ASN A 292 27.99 -5.84 -5.12
CA ASN A 292 27.05 -6.90 -5.44
C ASN A 292 25.80 -6.83 -4.57
N ASP A 293 25.95 -6.53 -3.27
CA ASP A 293 24.81 -6.39 -2.35
C ASP A 293 23.91 -5.24 -2.81
N VAL A 294 24.51 -4.07 -3.08
CA VAL A 294 23.76 -2.88 -3.52
C VAL A 294 23.12 -3.11 -4.88
N LYS A 295 23.82 -3.74 -5.82
CA LYS A 295 23.26 -4.12 -7.13
C LYS A 295 22.01 -5.00 -6.97
N GLN A 296 22.08 -6.04 -6.14
CA GLN A 296 20.95 -6.94 -5.88
C GLN A 296 19.76 -6.19 -5.27
N ILE A 297 20.01 -5.24 -4.36
CA ILE A 297 18.95 -4.40 -3.79
C ILE A 297 18.32 -3.51 -4.87
N PHE A 298 19.13 -2.83 -5.68
CA PHE A 298 18.65 -1.99 -6.79
C PHE A 298 17.78 -2.79 -7.76
N GLU A 299 18.18 -4.01 -8.12
CA GLU A 299 17.40 -4.89 -8.99
C GLU A 299 16.05 -5.33 -8.39
N ALA A 300 15.86 -5.23 -7.07
CA ALA A 300 14.59 -5.55 -6.41
C ALA A 300 13.62 -4.36 -6.34
N ILE A 301 14.11 -3.13 -6.58
CA ILE A 301 13.32 -1.88 -6.54
C ILE A 301 13.25 -1.17 -7.91
N THR A 302 13.76 -1.82 -8.95
CA THR A 302 13.81 -1.29 -10.32
C THR A 302 12.84 -2.04 -11.24
N LEU A 303 12.09 -1.27 -12.04
CA LEU A 303 11.37 -1.79 -13.19
C LEU A 303 12.35 -2.00 -14.35
N THR A 304 12.44 -3.23 -14.83
CA THR A 304 13.42 -3.70 -15.83
C THR A 304 12.71 -4.41 -16.97
N LYS A 305 13.44 -4.69 -18.05
CA LYS A 305 12.92 -5.50 -19.16
C LYS A 305 12.51 -6.92 -18.73
N ASP A 306 13.05 -7.42 -17.62
CA ASP A 306 12.78 -8.77 -17.13
C ASP A 306 11.53 -8.86 -16.24
N ASN A 307 11.08 -7.74 -15.66
CA ASN A 307 9.95 -7.74 -14.71
C ASN A 307 8.78 -6.81 -15.10
N PHE A 308 8.91 -5.99 -16.16
CA PHE A 308 7.85 -5.04 -16.52
C PHE A 308 6.51 -5.69 -16.80
N ASP A 309 6.50 -6.84 -17.50
CA ASP A 309 5.26 -7.52 -17.87
C ASP A 309 4.47 -7.97 -16.63
N TYR A 310 5.19 -8.52 -15.65
CA TYR A 310 4.61 -8.92 -14.37
C TYR A 310 4.11 -7.72 -13.55
N TYR A 311 4.89 -6.63 -13.50
CA TYR A 311 4.58 -5.48 -12.65
C TYR A 311 3.47 -4.60 -13.22
N LEU A 312 3.51 -4.29 -14.52
CA LEU A 312 2.59 -3.36 -15.18
C LEU A 312 1.22 -3.99 -15.50
N GLU A 313 1.05 -5.30 -15.34
CA GLU A 313 -0.26 -5.98 -15.40
C GLU A 313 -1.13 -5.73 -14.16
N TYR A 314 -0.53 -5.28 -13.06
CA TYR A 314 -1.30 -5.01 -11.85
C TYR A 314 -2.09 -3.70 -11.97
N PRO A 315 -3.41 -3.72 -11.73
CA PRO A 315 -4.22 -2.51 -11.82
C PRO A 315 -3.76 -1.50 -10.77
N CYS A 316 -3.60 -0.24 -11.18
CA CYS A 316 -3.23 0.87 -10.31
C CYS A 316 -1.97 0.55 -9.47
N THR A 317 -0.95 -0.05 -10.10
CA THR A 317 0.31 -0.35 -9.40
C THR A 317 1.02 0.96 -9.03
N PRO A 318 1.65 1.05 -7.83
CA PRO A 318 2.49 2.19 -7.48
C PRO A 318 3.63 2.38 -8.51
N PRO A 319 4.10 3.61 -8.77
CA PRO A 319 5.30 3.80 -9.57
C PRO A 319 6.53 3.18 -8.89
N PRO A 320 7.43 2.53 -9.63
CA PRO A 320 8.70 2.04 -9.10
C PRO A 320 9.64 3.21 -8.78
N ILE A 321 10.55 3.06 -7.80
CA ILE A 321 11.58 4.07 -7.51
C ILE A 321 12.47 4.28 -8.72
N PHE A 322 12.89 3.18 -9.33
CA PHE A 322 13.76 3.20 -10.49
C PHE A 322 13.15 2.54 -11.70
N ILE A 323 13.43 3.10 -12.86
CA ILE A 323 13.00 2.64 -14.17
C ILE A 323 14.27 2.49 -15.01
N GLU A 324 14.59 1.26 -15.37
CA GLU A 324 15.71 0.98 -16.25
C GLU A 324 15.33 1.32 -17.69
N VAL A 325 16.22 2.06 -18.34
CA VAL A 325 16.08 2.48 -19.73
C VAL A 325 17.39 2.26 -20.49
N GLY A 326 17.38 2.41 -21.82
CA GLY A 326 18.52 2.10 -22.68
C GLY A 326 19.83 2.82 -22.30
N GLY A 327 20.96 2.16 -22.54
CA GLY A 327 22.30 2.74 -22.42
C GLY A 327 22.87 2.78 -21.01
N GLU A 328 22.64 1.75 -20.19
CA GLU A 328 23.06 1.70 -18.78
C GLU A 328 22.47 2.86 -17.93
N LEU A 329 21.31 3.40 -18.34
CA LEU A 329 20.65 4.52 -17.68
C LEU A 329 19.52 4.04 -16.75
N LEU A 330 19.38 4.78 -15.65
CA LEU A 330 18.37 4.58 -14.63
C LEU A 330 17.64 5.90 -14.41
N ILE A 331 16.32 5.89 -14.53
CA ILE A 331 15.47 7.00 -14.16
C ILE A 331 15.03 6.80 -12.71
N ARG A 332 15.31 7.77 -11.84
CA ARG A 332 14.72 7.88 -10.51
C ARG A 332 13.40 8.63 -10.60
N SER A 333 12.30 7.96 -10.31
CA SER A 333 10.96 8.55 -10.27
C SER A 333 10.69 9.16 -8.90
N ILE A 334 10.33 10.43 -8.88
CA ILE A 334 9.88 11.13 -7.67
C ILE A 334 8.52 10.59 -7.20
N ALA A 335 7.62 10.26 -8.13
CA ALA A 335 6.39 9.56 -7.79
C ALA A 335 6.68 8.19 -7.15
N GLY A 336 7.68 7.46 -7.65
CA GLY A 336 8.16 6.22 -7.06
C GLY A 336 8.64 6.39 -5.62
N CYS A 337 9.49 7.40 -5.39
CA CYS A 337 10.00 7.73 -4.05
C CYS A 337 8.88 8.10 -3.06
N PHE A 338 7.81 8.76 -3.51
CA PHE A 338 6.74 9.24 -2.62
C PHE A 338 5.53 8.30 -2.51
N SER A 339 5.49 7.26 -3.34
CA SER A 339 4.48 6.20 -3.32
C SER A 339 4.82 5.13 -2.27
N ASN A 340 4.60 3.84 -2.56
CA ASN A 340 4.98 2.74 -1.67
C ASN A 340 5.98 1.80 -2.37
N PRO A 341 7.30 1.99 -2.18
CA PRO A 341 8.33 1.17 -2.82
C PRO A 341 8.36 -0.27 -2.30
N PHE A 342 7.80 -0.54 -1.11
CA PHE A 342 7.71 -1.89 -0.56
C PHE A 342 6.76 -2.78 -1.37
N SER A 343 5.85 -2.19 -2.15
CA SER A 343 4.99 -2.95 -3.08
C SER A 343 5.80 -3.68 -4.15
N ILE A 344 6.75 -3.00 -4.81
CA ILE A 344 7.63 -3.66 -5.80
C ILE A 344 8.65 -4.55 -5.10
N LEU A 345 9.26 -4.08 -4.02
CA LEU A 345 10.26 -4.85 -3.27
C LEU A 345 9.69 -6.21 -2.86
N ASN A 346 8.58 -6.25 -2.12
CA ASN A 346 8.05 -7.49 -1.55
C ASN A 346 7.62 -8.47 -2.65
N ARG A 347 7.15 -7.96 -3.80
CA ARG A 347 6.84 -8.77 -4.98
C ARG A 347 8.08 -9.36 -5.63
N GLU A 348 9.13 -8.56 -5.80
CA GLU A 348 10.39 -9.04 -6.39
C GLU A 348 11.11 -10.00 -5.45
N LEU A 349 11.10 -9.76 -4.14
CA LEU A 349 11.63 -10.70 -3.15
C LEU A 349 10.90 -12.05 -3.22
N LYS A 350 9.57 -12.04 -3.33
CA LYS A 350 8.76 -13.25 -3.50
C LYS A 350 9.05 -13.98 -4.81
N ARG A 351 9.25 -13.23 -5.91
CA ARG A 351 9.49 -13.76 -7.25
C ARG A 351 10.89 -14.36 -7.38
N LYS A 352 11.92 -13.67 -6.88
CA LYS A 352 13.34 -14.06 -6.99
C LYS A 352 13.78 -15.04 -5.90
N TYR A 353 13.30 -14.86 -4.66
CA TYR A 353 13.78 -15.57 -3.47
C TYR A 353 12.65 -16.29 -2.73
N LYS A 354 11.88 -17.10 -3.46
CA LYS A 354 10.66 -17.75 -2.93
C LYS A 354 10.88 -18.54 -1.63
N LYS A 355 11.99 -19.29 -1.51
CA LYS A 355 12.30 -20.08 -0.30
C LYS A 355 12.54 -19.19 0.92
N ASP A 356 13.32 -18.13 0.74
CA ASP A 356 13.63 -17.16 1.78
C ASP A 356 12.36 -16.41 2.22
N TYR A 357 11.54 -16.01 1.25
CA TYR A 357 10.25 -15.38 1.47
C TYR A 357 9.33 -16.25 2.31
N ASP A 358 9.20 -17.54 1.98
CA ASP A 358 8.33 -18.46 2.73
C ASP A 358 8.83 -18.67 4.16
N LYS A 359 10.14 -18.73 4.37
CA LYS A 359 10.75 -18.77 5.70
C LYS A 359 10.43 -17.51 6.51
N ALA A 360 10.60 -16.33 5.92
CA ALA A 360 10.33 -15.05 6.57
C ALA A 360 8.84 -14.86 6.90
N VAL A 361 7.95 -15.37 6.05
CA VAL A 361 6.49 -15.38 6.28
C VAL A 361 6.11 -16.24 7.47
N ASN A 362 6.75 -17.41 7.66
CA ASN A 362 6.46 -18.28 8.81
C ASN A 362 6.72 -17.59 10.17
N ASN A 363 7.58 -16.57 10.20
CA ASN A 363 7.88 -15.81 11.42
C ASN A 363 6.85 -14.69 11.71
N ARG A 364 5.99 -14.33 10.75
CA ARG A 364 5.04 -13.20 10.86
C ARG A 364 4.04 -13.38 11.99
N GLU A 365 3.54 -14.59 12.20
CA GLU A 365 2.53 -14.86 13.22
C GLU A 365 3.05 -14.59 14.64
N THR A 366 4.28 -15.01 14.93
CA THR A 366 4.91 -14.74 16.24
C THR A 366 5.11 -13.25 16.47
N ARG A 367 5.50 -12.50 15.43
CA ARG A 367 5.59 -11.03 15.53
C ARG A 367 4.22 -10.42 15.83
N PHE A 368 3.20 -10.85 15.09
CA PHE A 368 1.84 -10.33 15.25
C PHE A 368 1.26 -10.62 16.65
N ARG A 369 1.51 -11.82 17.17
CA ARG A 369 1.16 -12.21 18.55
C ARG A 369 1.81 -11.29 19.59
N ASN A 370 3.10 -11.01 19.43
CA ASN A 370 3.82 -10.14 20.36
C ASN A 370 3.30 -8.69 20.30
N GLU A 371 2.96 -8.19 19.11
CA GLU A 371 2.31 -6.88 18.95
C GLU A 371 0.96 -6.80 19.67
N LEU A 372 0.11 -7.82 19.51
CA LEU A 372 -1.17 -7.93 20.22
C LEU A 372 -0.97 -7.86 21.74
N PHE A 373 0.05 -8.53 22.28
CA PHE A 373 0.32 -8.56 23.71
C PHE A 373 0.74 -7.21 24.32
N TYR A 374 1.20 -6.26 23.50
CA TYR A 374 1.45 -4.89 23.97
C TYR A 374 0.18 -4.11 24.27
N LEU A 375 -0.98 -4.53 23.76
CA LEU A 375 -2.28 -3.91 24.05
C LEU A 375 -2.82 -4.28 25.44
N PHE A 376 -2.18 -5.23 26.13
CA PHE A 376 -2.58 -5.72 27.44
C PHE A 376 -1.43 -5.59 28.45
N PRO A 377 -0.97 -4.37 28.79
CA PRO A 377 0.21 -4.19 29.65
C PRO A 377 0.01 -4.63 31.11
N GLN A 378 -1.22 -4.91 31.53
CA GLN A 378 -1.56 -5.16 32.93
C GLN A 378 -1.00 -6.50 33.45
N GLU A 379 -0.53 -6.52 34.69
CA GLU A 379 0.12 -7.68 35.32
C GLU A 379 -0.84 -8.83 35.69
N ASN A 380 -2.14 -8.53 35.76
CA ASN A 380 -3.19 -9.54 35.94
C ASN A 380 -3.50 -10.33 34.67
N ILE A 381 -2.95 -9.92 33.52
CA ILE A 381 -3.19 -10.56 32.24
C ILE A 381 -2.11 -11.61 31.96
N ILE A 382 -2.53 -12.87 31.94
CA ILE A 382 -1.72 -14.01 31.50
C ILE A 382 -1.72 -14.06 29.97
N LYS A 383 -0.52 -14.20 29.38
CA LYS A 383 -0.31 -14.20 27.93
C LYS A 383 0.47 -15.44 27.52
N ILE A 384 -0.15 -16.32 26.74
CA ILE A 384 0.50 -17.55 26.31
C ILE A 384 1.40 -17.26 25.11
N LYS A 385 2.72 -17.36 25.30
CA LYS A 385 3.74 -16.90 24.34
C LYS A 385 3.86 -17.73 23.05
N LYS A 386 3.14 -18.85 22.95
CA LYS A 386 3.20 -19.79 21.82
C LYS A 386 1.80 -20.13 21.35
N GLU A 387 1.68 -20.58 20.11
CA GLU A 387 0.47 -21.20 19.61
C GLU A 387 0.06 -22.39 20.49
N ILE A 388 -1.25 -22.61 20.62
CA ILE A 388 -1.80 -23.78 21.32
C ILE A 388 -2.48 -24.68 20.31
N ASN A 389 -1.94 -25.90 20.16
CA ASN A 389 -2.56 -26.94 19.36
C ASN A 389 -3.60 -27.67 20.21
N ILE A 390 -4.85 -27.63 19.76
CA ILE A 390 -6.00 -28.30 20.35
C ILE A 390 -6.31 -29.56 19.54
N SER A 391 -6.39 -30.70 20.22
CA SER A 391 -6.83 -31.96 19.65
C SER A 391 -7.83 -32.64 20.57
N PHE A 392 -9.05 -32.88 20.08
CA PHE A 392 -10.12 -33.55 20.82
C PHE A 392 -11.11 -34.17 19.83
N GLN A 393 -11.60 -35.40 20.09
CA GLN A 393 -12.68 -36.04 19.31
C GLN A 393 -12.56 -35.83 17.78
N ASP A 394 -11.40 -36.16 17.21
CA ASP A 394 -11.05 -36.00 15.79
C ASP A 394 -10.99 -34.56 15.25
N ILE A 395 -11.28 -33.56 16.08
CA ILE A 395 -11.03 -32.15 15.80
C ILE A 395 -9.56 -31.83 16.11
N ARG A 396 -8.88 -31.26 15.11
CA ARG A 396 -7.55 -30.66 15.23
C ARG A 396 -7.60 -29.22 14.78
N THR A 397 -7.18 -28.32 15.66
CA THR A 397 -7.13 -26.87 15.41
C THR A 397 -6.02 -26.25 16.24
N ASP A 398 -5.58 -25.08 15.84
CA ASP A 398 -4.60 -24.22 16.51
C ASP A 398 -5.31 -22.99 17.10
N ILE A 399 -4.69 -22.36 18.10
CA ILE A 399 -5.08 -21.04 18.62
C ILE A 399 -3.82 -20.18 18.59
N ASP A 400 -3.86 -19.11 17.79
CA ASP A 400 -2.67 -18.31 17.52
C ASP A 400 -2.28 -17.50 18.75
N ALA A 401 -3.23 -16.93 19.50
CA ALA A 401 -2.92 -16.26 20.76
C ALA A 401 -4.01 -16.48 21.82
N VAL A 402 -3.58 -16.52 23.08
CA VAL A 402 -4.44 -16.69 24.25
C VAL A 402 -4.07 -15.64 25.28
N ILE A 403 -5.10 -14.95 25.78
CA ILE A 403 -4.99 -13.92 26.81
C ILE A 403 -6.03 -14.24 27.88
N PHE A 404 -5.66 -14.22 29.15
CA PHE A 404 -6.57 -14.50 30.26
C PHE A 404 -6.39 -13.48 31.38
N ASP A 405 -7.49 -12.88 31.83
CA ASP A 405 -7.49 -11.98 32.97
C ASP A 405 -7.81 -12.74 34.26
N LYS A 406 -6.82 -12.84 35.15
CA LYS A 406 -6.93 -13.58 36.41
C LYS A 406 -7.85 -12.92 37.45
N GLU A 407 -8.14 -11.63 37.30
CA GLU A 407 -9.03 -10.89 38.21
C GLU A 407 -10.48 -11.03 37.79
N THR A 408 -10.77 -10.78 36.51
CA THR A 408 -12.14 -10.83 36.00
C THR A 408 -12.59 -12.26 35.68
N GLY A 409 -11.66 -13.14 35.33
CA GLY A 409 -11.92 -14.50 34.86
C GLY A 409 -12.24 -14.56 33.37
N THR A 410 -11.86 -13.53 32.61
CA THR A 410 -12.20 -13.40 31.18
C THR A 410 -11.11 -14.02 30.31
N LEU A 411 -11.52 -14.82 29.33
CA LEU A 411 -10.65 -15.50 28.38
C LEU A 411 -10.81 -14.93 26.97
N GLY A 412 -9.70 -14.52 26.35
CA GLY A 412 -9.63 -14.09 24.97
C GLY A 412 -8.89 -15.13 24.11
N LEU A 413 -9.56 -15.61 23.05
CA LEU A 413 -9.01 -16.56 22.07
C LEU A 413 -8.88 -15.90 20.71
N PHE A 414 -7.69 -15.94 20.12
CA PHE A 414 -7.37 -15.19 18.91
C PHE A 414 -6.94 -16.10 17.76
N GLN A 415 -7.53 -15.87 16.60
CA GLN A 415 -6.92 -16.23 15.32
C GLN A 415 -6.35 -14.99 14.66
N LEU A 416 -5.06 -15.02 14.34
CA LEU A 416 -4.27 -13.98 13.70
C LEU A 416 -4.00 -14.35 12.24
N LYS A 417 -4.28 -13.43 11.31
CA LYS A 417 -4.07 -13.67 9.87
C LYS A 417 -3.26 -12.54 9.23
N TRP A 418 -2.05 -12.86 8.77
CA TRP A 418 -1.22 -11.92 8.03
C TRP A 418 -1.48 -12.02 6.53
N GLN A 419 -2.36 -11.17 6.01
CA GLN A 419 -2.66 -11.13 4.59
C GLN A 419 -1.93 -9.98 3.91
N ASP A 420 -1.29 -10.24 2.77
CA ASP A 420 -0.73 -9.14 1.97
C ASP A 420 -1.88 -8.29 1.39
N PRO A 421 -1.75 -6.95 1.35
CA PRO A 421 -2.73 -6.05 0.75
C PRO A 421 -3.06 -6.42 -0.70
N TYR A 422 -4.32 -6.32 -1.11
CA TYR A 422 -4.75 -6.63 -2.48
C TYR A 422 -4.81 -5.40 -3.42
N ALA A 423 -4.63 -4.19 -2.88
CA ALA A 423 -4.72 -2.92 -3.61
C ALA A 423 -5.98 -2.84 -4.52
N ALA A 424 -5.81 -2.68 -5.83
CA ALA A 424 -6.92 -2.67 -6.80
C ALA A 424 -7.20 -4.04 -7.46
N SER A 425 -6.45 -5.09 -7.12
CA SER A 425 -6.58 -6.40 -7.78
C SER A 425 -7.80 -7.18 -7.29
N MET A 426 -8.80 -7.32 -8.15
CA MET A 426 -9.99 -8.13 -7.84
C MET A 426 -9.70 -9.64 -7.73
N LYS A 427 -8.67 -10.12 -8.42
CA LYS A 427 -8.18 -11.49 -8.28
C LYS A 427 -7.61 -11.73 -6.88
N GLU A 428 -6.79 -10.80 -6.38
CA GLU A 428 -6.24 -10.89 -5.03
C GLU A 428 -7.33 -10.71 -3.98
N ARG A 429 -8.26 -9.75 -4.17
CA ARG A 429 -9.44 -9.59 -3.32
C ARG A 429 -10.22 -10.90 -3.16
N TYR A 430 -10.57 -11.55 -4.28
CA TYR A 430 -11.27 -12.83 -4.24
C TYR A 430 -10.45 -13.91 -3.52
N SER A 431 -9.14 -13.99 -3.79
CA SER A 431 -8.24 -14.92 -3.12
C SER A 431 -8.17 -14.70 -1.60
N ARG A 432 -8.22 -13.44 -1.12
CA ARG A 432 -8.26 -13.16 0.32
C ARG A 432 -9.58 -13.63 0.93
N ILE A 433 -10.71 -13.33 0.29
CA ILE A 433 -12.03 -13.75 0.76
C ILE A 433 -12.13 -15.27 0.85
N SER A 434 -11.77 -15.98 -0.23
CA SER A 434 -11.92 -17.44 -0.31
C SER A 434 -10.98 -18.21 0.64
N ASN A 435 -9.85 -17.61 1.02
CA ASN A 435 -8.92 -18.23 1.97
C ASN A 435 -9.19 -17.85 3.43
N LEU A 436 -9.69 -16.64 3.70
CA LEU A 436 -9.88 -16.12 5.05
C LEU A 436 -11.14 -16.66 5.71
N PHE A 437 -12.29 -16.29 5.13
CA PHE A 437 -13.58 -16.42 5.80
C PHE A 437 -14.00 -17.88 5.98
N PRO A 438 -13.85 -18.78 4.99
CA PRO A 438 -14.17 -20.18 5.19
C PRO A 438 -13.34 -20.80 6.33
N LYS A 439 -12.02 -20.57 6.34
CA LYS A 439 -11.11 -21.13 7.35
C LYS A 439 -11.37 -20.54 8.74
N ALA A 440 -11.57 -19.23 8.83
CA ALA A 440 -11.87 -18.56 10.10
C ALA A 440 -13.24 -19.00 10.65
N ASN A 441 -14.26 -19.16 9.81
CA ASN A 441 -15.56 -19.66 10.23
C ASN A 441 -15.53 -21.13 10.67
N GLU A 442 -14.76 -21.97 9.96
CA GLU A 442 -14.49 -23.35 10.38
C GLU A 442 -13.78 -23.38 11.74
N TRP A 443 -12.77 -22.53 11.92
CA TRP A 443 -12.06 -22.38 13.18
C TRP A 443 -12.98 -21.96 14.33
N ILE A 444 -13.82 -20.93 14.14
CA ILE A 444 -14.79 -20.48 15.15
C ILE A 444 -15.68 -21.66 15.57
N LYS A 445 -16.23 -22.42 14.61
CA LYS A 445 -17.09 -23.58 14.92
C LYS A 445 -16.35 -24.65 15.73
N LYS A 446 -15.10 -24.96 15.36
CA LYS A 446 -14.27 -25.93 16.09
C LYS A 446 -13.99 -25.48 17.52
N ILE A 447 -13.67 -24.20 17.71
CA ILE A 447 -13.42 -23.61 19.03
C ILE A 447 -14.69 -23.58 19.86
N GLN A 448 -15.84 -23.18 19.31
CA GLN A 448 -17.10 -23.20 20.05
C GLN A 448 -17.47 -24.62 20.51
N ASN A 449 -17.40 -25.60 19.61
CA ASN A 449 -17.64 -27.00 19.98
C ASN A 449 -16.67 -27.50 21.05
N TRP A 450 -15.40 -27.10 20.96
CA TRP A 450 -14.39 -27.43 21.97
C TRP A 450 -14.75 -26.86 23.34
N LEU A 451 -15.17 -25.60 23.39
CA LEU A 451 -15.56 -24.92 24.62
C LEU A 451 -16.82 -25.54 25.24
N ASP A 452 -17.82 -25.88 24.42
CA ASP A 452 -19.11 -26.41 24.90
C ASP A 452 -18.99 -27.80 25.56
N ILE A 453 -18.01 -28.60 25.15
CA ILE A 453 -17.85 -29.99 25.60
C ILE A 453 -16.89 -30.09 26.80
N ASN A 454 -16.04 -29.09 27.04
CA ASN A 454 -15.00 -29.14 28.04
C ASN A 454 -15.31 -28.28 29.27
N SER A 455 -14.92 -28.76 30.45
CA SER A 455 -15.04 -27.98 31.68
C SER A 455 -14.04 -26.81 31.70
N ASN A 456 -14.33 -25.77 32.50
CA ASN A 456 -13.42 -24.64 32.71
C ASN A 456 -12.00 -25.09 33.09
N GLN A 457 -11.88 -26.09 33.98
CA GLN A 457 -10.57 -26.62 34.39
C GLN A 457 -9.84 -27.29 33.22
N THR A 458 -10.57 -28.06 32.39
CA THR A 458 -10.00 -28.71 31.21
C THR A 458 -9.49 -27.67 30.20
N ILE A 459 -10.25 -26.59 30.01
CA ILE A 459 -9.89 -25.48 29.12
C ILE A 459 -8.62 -24.78 29.64
N LEU A 460 -8.58 -24.38 30.92
CA LEU A 460 -7.41 -23.72 31.52
C LEU A 460 -6.15 -24.58 31.40
N ASN A 461 -6.26 -25.88 31.65
CA ASN A 461 -5.14 -26.82 31.53
C ASN A 461 -4.66 -26.97 30.08
N ALA A 462 -5.58 -27.10 29.12
CA ALA A 462 -5.25 -27.24 27.71
C ALA A 462 -4.54 -26.00 27.15
N LEU A 463 -4.98 -24.82 27.58
CA LEU A 463 -4.38 -23.53 27.24
C LEU A 463 -3.10 -23.23 28.03
N GLN A 464 -2.73 -24.08 29.00
CA GLN A 464 -1.56 -23.94 29.86
C GLN A 464 -1.62 -22.68 30.76
N ILE A 465 -2.83 -22.20 31.05
CA ILE A 465 -3.06 -21.05 31.93
C ILE A 465 -2.89 -21.46 33.40
N ASP A 466 -3.26 -22.69 33.74
CA ASP A 466 -3.11 -23.29 35.08
C ASP A 466 -1.68 -23.22 35.61
N LYS A 467 -0.69 -23.32 34.73
CA LYS A 467 0.74 -23.23 35.07
C LYS A 467 1.20 -21.82 35.46
N GLU A 468 0.45 -20.81 35.06
CA GLU A 468 0.75 -19.39 35.27
C GLU A 468 -0.15 -18.78 36.37
N LEU A 469 -1.08 -19.57 36.93
CA LEU A 469 -2.02 -19.13 37.96
C LEU A 469 -1.47 -19.42 39.37
N ASP A 470 -1.33 -18.36 40.17
CA ASP A 470 -1.00 -18.46 41.60
C ASP A 470 -2.22 -18.79 42.47
N ILE A 471 -3.43 -18.53 41.95
CA ILE A 471 -4.72 -18.69 42.65
C ILE A 471 -5.69 -19.42 41.71
N LYS A 472 -6.56 -20.26 42.27
CA LYS A 472 -7.65 -20.88 41.51
C LYS A 472 -8.65 -19.81 41.04
N THR A 473 -8.57 -19.46 39.77
CA THR A 473 -9.53 -18.60 39.07
C THR A 473 -10.33 -19.42 38.07
N GLU A 474 -11.65 -19.23 38.03
CA GLU A 474 -12.53 -19.87 37.04
C GLU A 474 -12.77 -18.94 35.85
N ILE A 475 -13.04 -19.54 34.68
CA ILE A 475 -13.45 -18.82 33.49
C ILE A 475 -14.91 -18.36 33.66
N LYS A 476 -15.15 -17.05 33.56
CA LYS A 476 -16.50 -16.46 33.62
C LYS A 476 -17.04 -16.11 32.24
N ASP A 477 -16.19 -15.52 31.40
CA ASP A 477 -16.56 -15.05 30.06
C ASP A 477 -15.48 -15.48 29.04
N ILE A 478 -15.90 -15.79 27.81
CA ILE A 478 -15.00 -16.15 26.71
C ILE A 478 -15.32 -15.29 25.48
N TYR A 479 -14.29 -14.65 24.93
CA TYR A 479 -14.38 -13.82 23.74
C TYR A 479 -13.47 -14.35 22.63
N ILE A 480 -14.04 -14.52 21.44
CA ILE A 480 -13.35 -15.01 20.26
C ILE A 480 -13.04 -13.84 19.32
N PHE A 481 -11.79 -13.78 18.84
CA PHE A 481 -11.29 -12.70 17.99
C PHE A 481 -10.68 -13.25 16.70
N ILE A 482 -11.03 -12.63 15.57
CA ILE A 482 -10.35 -12.82 14.29
C ILE A 482 -9.69 -11.49 13.91
N VAL A 483 -8.36 -11.45 13.94
CA VAL A 483 -7.60 -10.23 13.65
C VAL A 483 -6.74 -10.45 12.42
N SER A 484 -6.91 -9.58 11.42
CA SER A 484 -6.06 -9.57 10.22
C SER A 484 -5.05 -8.43 10.26
N ARG A 485 -3.89 -8.57 9.61
CA ARG A 485 -2.90 -7.47 9.56
C ARG A 485 -3.42 -6.25 8.79
N ASN A 486 -4.02 -6.45 7.61
CA ASN A 486 -4.26 -5.36 6.66
C ASN A 486 -5.75 -5.12 6.34
N GLN A 487 -6.50 -6.13 5.90
CA GLN A 487 -7.92 -5.98 5.55
C GLN A 487 -8.77 -7.11 6.11
N ILE A 488 -9.93 -6.74 6.65
CA ILE A 488 -10.96 -7.68 7.14
C ILE A 488 -12.34 -7.36 6.56
N ASN A 489 -12.56 -6.13 6.12
CA ASN A 489 -13.85 -5.65 5.68
C ASN A 489 -13.96 -5.86 4.17
N TYR A 490 -15.02 -6.52 3.69
CA TYR A 490 -15.24 -6.80 2.27
C TYR A 490 -16.73 -6.71 1.93
N THR A 491 -17.08 -5.89 0.94
CA THR A 491 -18.45 -5.84 0.40
C THR A 491 -18.88 -7.24 -0.09
N GLY A 492 -20.05 -7.68 0.38
CA GLY A 492 -20.61 -8.99 0.03
C GLY A 492 -20.16 -10.15 0.93
N VAL A 493 -19.44 -9.89 2.02
CA VAL A 493 -19.09 -10.89 3.02
C VAL A 493 -19.83 -10.62 4.33
N GLU A 494 -20.47 -11.65 4.87
CA GLU A 494 -21.08 -11.62 6.20
C GLU A 494 -20.11 -12.20 7.24
N LEU A 495 -19.93 -11.48 8.34
CA LEU A 495 -19.02 -11.88 9.42
C LEU A 495 -19.80 -12.66 10.48
N ASN A 496 -19.18 -13.71 11.02
CA ASN A 496 -19.79 -14.51 12.08
C ASN A 496 -19.92 -13.68 13.38
N GLU A 497 -21.14 -13.54 13.89
CA GLU A 497 -21.45 -12.72 15.07
C GLU A 497 -20.84 -13.25 16.37
N ASN A 498 -20.48 -14.53 16.43
CA ASN A 498 -19.86 -15.14 17.61
C ASN A 498 -18.40 -14.71 17.84
N ALA A 499 -17.81 -13.98 16.89
CA ALA A 499 -16.44 -13.46 17.01
C ALA A 499 -16.37 -11.96 16.72
N ALA A 500 -15.42 -11.27 17.33
CA ALA A 500 -15.04 -9.90 16.96
C ALA A 500 -14.02 -9.94 15.82
N TRP A 501 -14.35 -9.30 14.70
CA TRP A 501 -13.51 -9.27 13.49
C TRP A 501 -12.90 -7.89 13.33
N SER A 502 -11.58 -7.82 13.12
CA SER A 502 -10.89 -6.54 12.95
C SER A 502 -9.66 -6.65 12.05
N SER A 503 -9.34 -5.58 11.34
CA SER A 503 -7.97 -5.36 10.87
C SER A 503 -7.13 -4.78 12.01
N TRP A 504 -5.82 -4.94 11.98
CA TRP A 504 -4.92 -4.47 13.04
C TRP A 504 -5.09 -2.97 13.29
N TYR A 505 -5.18 -2.19 12.21
CA TYR A 505 -5.36 -0.74 12.30
C TYR A 505 -6.75 -0.37 12.81
N GLN A 506 -7.81 -1.10 12.42
CA GLN A 506 -9.16 -0.88 12.96
C GLN A 506 -9.22 -1.21 14.46
N LEU A 507 -8.50 -2.24 14.91
CA LEU A 507 -8.38 -2.58 16.32
C LEU A 507 -7.76 -1.41 17.09
N ILE A 508 -6.62 -0.90 16.64
CA ILE A 508 -5.94 0.26 17.25
C ILE A 508 -6.87 1.49 17.25
N GLU A 509 -7.49 1.82 16.11
CA GLU A 509 -8.41 2.97 16.01
C GLU A 509 -9.58 2.83 16.99
N SER A 510 -10.19 1.64 17.06
CA SER A 510 -11.31 1.38 17.96
C SER A 510 -10.90 1.52 19.43
N HIS A 511 -9.71 1.03 19.79
CA HIS A 511 -9.17 1.10 21.15
C HIS A 511 -8.93 2.55 21.57
N ALA A 512 -8.38 3.36 20.67
CA ALA A 512 -8.07 4.77 20.91
C ALA A 512 -9.31 5.69 20.89
N SER A 513 -10.27 5.40 20.01
CA SER A 513 -11.40 6.31 19.73
C SER A 513 -12.61 6.08 20.63
N ILE A 514 -12.81 4.85 21.10
CA ILE A 514 -13.94 4.53 21.98
C ILE A 514 -13.46 4.58 23.42
N LYS A 515 -14.06 5.45 24.22
CA LYS A 515 -13.90 5.45 25.68
C LYS A 515 -14.92 4.52 26.31
N THR A 516 -14.49 3.71 27.26
CA THR A 516 -15.36 2.87 28.06
C THR A 516 -14.95 2.92 29.53
N GLU A 517 -15.82 2.47 30.41
CA GLU A 517 -15.56 2.31 31.85
C GLU A 517 -15.40 0.82 32.22
N PHE A 518 -15.02 -0.02 31.26
CA PHE A 518 -14.80 -1.44 31.54
C PHE A 518 -13.51 -1.63 32.34
N ASN A 519 -13.62 -2.38 33.44
CA ASN A 519 -12.45 -2.85 34.19
C ASN A 519 -11.87 -4.17 33.62
N ASP A 520 -12.53 -4.75 32.62
CA ASP A 520 -12.12 -5.96 31.92
C ASP A 520 -11.56 -5.58 30.53
N PRO A 521 -10.23 -5.60 30.33
CA PRO A 521 -9.62 -5.15 29.09
C PRO A 521 -9.94 -6.06 27.89
N ILE A 522 -10.21 -7.36 28.12
CA ILE A 522 -10.50 -8.31 27.05
C ILE A 522 -11.92 -8.07 26.54
N ARG A 523 -12.89 -7.98 27.47
CA ARG A 523 -14.27 -7.61 27.15
C ARG A 523 -14.36 -6.23 26.53
N GLU A 524 -13.62 -5.26 27.07
CA GLU A 524 -13.53 -3.91 26.51
C GLU A 524 -13.15 -3.96 25.04
N MET A 525 -12.07 -4.67 24.70
CA MET A 525 -11.64 -4.79 23.31
C MET A 525 -12.70 -5.45 22.43
N PHE A 526 -13.35 -6.52 22.90
CA PHE A 526 -14.43 -7.18 22.16
C PHE A 526 -15.56 -6.21 21.83
N VAL A 527 -16.04 -5.47 22.83
CA VAL A 527 -17.11 -4.48 22.68
C VAL A 527 -16.70 -3.35 21.75
N LYS A 528 -15.47 -2.82 21.90
CA LYS A 528 -14.95 -1.75 21.04
C LYS A 528 -14.90 -2.18 19.58
N ILE A 529 -14.34 -3.35 19.27
CA ILE A 529 -14.28 -3.86 17.89
C ILE A 529 -15.69 -4.00 17.30
N LYS A 530 -16.62 -4.59 18.05
CA LYS A 530 -18.02 -4.76 17.62
C LYS A 530 -18.73 -3.42 17.39
N ALA A 531 -18.55 -2.46 18.29
CA ALA A 531 -19.13 -1.12 18.18
C ALA A 531 -18.51 -0.32 17.02
N PHE A 532 -17.27 -0.63 16.66
CA PHE A 532 -16.51 0.02 15.60
C PHE A 532 -16.59 -0.71 14.24
N HIS A 533 -17.52 -1.65 14.11
CA HIS A 533 -17.81 -2.33 12.85
C HIS A 533 -18.25 -1.33 11.76
N PRO A 534 -17.83 -1.47 10.48
CA PRO A 534 -18.21 -0.55 9.40
C PRO A 534 -19.70 -0.19 9.33
N PHE A 535 -20.60 -1.15 9.50
CA PHE A 535 -22.04 -0.88 9.55
C PHE A 535 -22.44 0.13 10.62
N LYS A 536 -21.87 0.01 11.82
CA LYS A 536 -22.11 0.94 12.93
C LYS A 536 -21.46 2.30 12.69
N ARG A 537 -20.33 2.35 11.98
CA ARG A 537 -19.70 3.59 11.52
C ARG A 537 -20.60 4.33 10.51
N MET A 538 -21.13 3.61 9.53
CA MET A 538 -22.05 4.17 8.52
C MET A 538 -23.37 4.67 9.14
N GLU A 539 -23.94 3.94 10.11
CA GLU A 539 -25.12 4.40 10.88
C GLU A 539 -24.86 5.74 11.62
N ARG A 540 -23.60 6.04 11.95
CA ARG A 540 -23.18 7.28 12.62
C ARG A 540 -22.82 8.41 11.65
N ASN A 541 -23.17 8.29 10.37
CA ASN A 541 -22.86 9.24 9.29
C ASN A 541 -21.35 9.44 9.04
N GLU A 542 -20.51 8.43 9.32
CA GLU A 542 -19.17 8.39 8.74
C GLU A 542 -19.31 8.14 7.22
N ASN A 543 -19.48 9.24 6.46
CA ASN A 543 -19.79 9.20 5.04
C ASN A 543 -18.68 8.52 4.25
N ILE A 544 -19.03 7.44 3.54
CA ILE A 544 -18.23 6.97 2.41
C ILE A 544 -18.68 7.81 1.21
N ALA A 545 -17.76 8.54 0.58
CA ALA A 545 -18.04 9.32 -0.62
C ALA A 545 -18.34 8.38 -1.81
N ILE A 546 -19.58 7.90 -1.90
CA ILE A 546 -20.05 6.99 -2.98
C ILE A 546 -20.99 7.73 -3.95
N ASP A 547 -21.51 8.90 -3.55
CA ASP A 547 -22.57 9.62 -4.27
C ASP A 547 -22.06 10.58 -5.36
N SER A 548 -20.76 10.59 -5.68
CA SER A 548 -20.28 11.44 -6.78
C SER A 548 -20.77 10.88 -8.12
N SER A 549 -21.53 11.68 -8.86
CA SER A 549 -21.85 11.37 -10.26
C SER A 549 -20.54 11.22 -11.04
N PHE A 550 -20.40 10.10 -11.75
CA PHE A 550 -19.19 9.76 -12.50
C PHE A 550 -19.56 9.44 -13.94
N LYS A 551 -18.81 9.99 -14.91
CA LYS A 551 -19.05 9.76 -16.34
C LYS A 551 -17.74 9.68 -17.11
N ILE A 552 -17.47 8.52 -17.72
CA ILE A 552 -16.40 8.33 -18.70
C ILE A 552 -16.98 8.47 -20.09
N ASN A 553 -16.34 9.30 -20.92
CA ASN A 553 -16.66 9.46 -22.32
C ASN A 553 -15.51 8.98 -23.21
N PHE A 554 -15.84 8.12 -24.16
CA PHE A 554 -15.06 7.77 -25.34
C PHE A 554 -15.74 8.36 -26.59
N LYS A 555 -15.06 8.28 -27.75
CA LYS A 555 -15.62 8.76 -29.02
C LYS A 555 -16.86 7.96 -29.44
N ASN A 556 -16.87 6.65 -29.20
CA ASN A 556 -17.90 5.71 -29.65
C ASN A 556 -18.90 5.30 -28.56
N PHE A 557 -18.59 5.49 -27.27
CA PHE A 557 -19.52 5.19 -26.18
C PHE A 557 -19.21 5.98 -24.90
N SER A 558 -20.12 5.89 -23.92
CA SER A 558 -19.92 6.46 -22.58
C SER A 558 -20.47 5.54 -21.49
N ILE A 559 -19.88 5.61 -20.29
CA ILE A 559 -20.29 4.89 -19.10
C ILE A 559 -20.53 5.90 -17.98
N SER A 560 -21.66 5.82 -17.27
CA SER A 560 -21.89 6.64 -16.07
C SER A 560 -22.47 5.89 -14.88
N HIS A 561 -22.16 6.36 -13.68
CA HIS A 561 -22.79 5.88 -12.44
C HIS A 561 -24.23 6.42 -12.34
N ILE A 562 -25.19 5.54 -12.02
CA ILE A 562 -26.53 5.93 -11.55
C ILE A 562 -26.57 5.64 -10.04
N PRO A 563 -26.76 6.67 -9.19
CA PRO A 563 -26.90 6.51 -7.74
C PRO A 563 -28.02 5.52 -7.29
#